data_AF-A0A251XWN2-F1
#
_entry.id   AF-A0A251XWN2-F1
#
_cell.length_a   1.000
_cell.length_b   1.000
_cell.length_c   1.000
_cell.angle_alpha   90.00
_cell.angle_beta   90.00
_cell.angle_gamma   90.00
#
_symmetry.space_group_name_H-M   'P 1'
#
loop_
_entity.id
_entity.type
_entity.pdbx_description
1 polymer ?
#
loop_
_entity_poly.entity_id
_entity_poly.type
_entity_poly.pdbx_seq_one_letter_code
_entity_poly.pdbx_strand_id
1 'polypeptide(L)'
;MQGYITSYFPLHVSSFYGQLIRPDAMTYIMRNVDTGTADPDYPLDPKDVEAIIADQGEGVLNERSMRNVCVLDHLLSSDPDAAETLIRTLPGDGKEGISFISRYLSTGQRRNAFVAALTRQWPSVFDYLAADAPLSPEERARFFSVALGHRGKRPFSLNNAVRAFLMKHVAHISALTGPNTVEDAAHAIRFVVDSGAVLPDATALSQGARRAIGSTRAYELTAENLVAVSGSTIFALDALRDVDDEIYAYAIDEHEKYFLALDAIDDPGPTIQQASAFVQILRDAGGWPADELTRLVRDAAAGCRVAALSEVPSSTWPAIVTDRRTHASFANVRDYLREYASLDAPLAALLQDVNELAGAESAAEEERSWVSLQIINADTELLPDLQRVNLANSTEVALPSVASVAPRSGELIGLLIEARLIRDDEDAFSPRLMVDWFTQKSAIIRSAHFGDFVGPETLEPAHIGSLMRSDEMPNAVLAAVIDRLDEFGPLPLDAHEGIAWAAVQRRVVLTSAQVRRVVHAGSLSNWL
;
A
#
# COMPACT_ATOMS: atom_id res chain seq x y z
N MET A 1 62.45 61.08 41.75
CA MET A 1 62.17 60.24 40.57
C MET A 1 60.81 59.59 40.78
N GLN A 2 59.97 59.65 39.75
CA GLN A 2 58.51 59.78 39.82
C GLN A 2 57.78 58.51 40.32
N GLY A 3 57.02 58.67 41.41
CA GLY A 3 55.99 57.72 41.83
C GLY A 3 54.66 58.10 41.20
N TYR A 4 54.10 57.21 40.39
CA TYR A 4 52.79 57.40 39.78
C TYR A 4 51.69 57.15 40.81
N ILE A 5 51.01 58.23 41.21
CA ILE A 5 49.72 58.18 41.91
C ILE A 5 48.68 57.87 40.83
N THR A 6 48.05 56.70 40.90
CA THR A 6 46.88 56.38 40.07
C THR A 6 45.64 57.07 40.65
N SER A 7 44.64 57.33 39.83
CA SER A 7 43.35 57.96 40.18
C SER A 7 42.52 57.19 41.22
N TYR A 8 43.02 56.06 41.73
CA TYR A 8 42.37 55.20 42.72
C TYR A 8 42.82 55.46 44.16
N PHE A 9 43.67 56.46 44.42
CA PHE A 9 44.06 56.85 45.78
C PHE A 9 42.89 57.27 46.70
N PRO A 10 41.74 57.80 46.22
CA PRO A 10 40.60 58.11 47.11
C PRO A 10 39.94 56.87 47.75
N LEU A 11 40.12 55.67 47.21
CA LEU A 11 39.44 54.45 47.69
C LEU A 11 39.96 53.94 49.05
N HIS A 12 41.13 54.38 49.50
CA HIS A 12 41.62 54.05 50.84
C HIS A 12 41.15 55.03 51.93
N VAL A 13 40.54 56.15 51.55
CA VAL A 13 40.14 57.21 52.51
C VAL A 13 38.86 57.89 52.04
N SER A 14 37.72 57.19 52.11
CA SER A 14 36.42 57.85 52.01
C SER A 14 35.38 57.13 52.86
N SER A 15 35.43 57.43 54.16
CA SER A 15 34.29 57.26 55.06
C SER A 15 33.27 58.38 54.79
N PHE A 16 31.97 58.04 54.71
CA PHE A 16 30.77 58.90 54.61
C PHE A 16 30.42 59.39 53.18
N TYR A 17 29.29 59.09 52.54
CA TYR A 17 27.87 59.01 52.95
C TYR A 17 27.08 58.26 51.84
N GLY A 18 26.14 57.37 52.20
CA GLY A 18 25.43 56.49 51.24
C GLY A 18 25.92 55.04 51.38
N GLN A 19 25.02 54.06 51.35
CA GLN A 19 25.26 52.67 51.76
C GLN A 19 26.64 52.14 51.36
N LEU A 20 27.43 51.64 52.32
CA LEU A 20 28.76 51.08 52.06
C LEU A 20 28.62 49.94 51.04
N ILE A 21 29.01 50.20 49.79
CA ILE A 21 29.10 49.16 48.76
C ILE A 21 30.13 48.15 49.25
N ARG A 22 29.73 46.88 49.26
CA ARG A 22 30.55 45.81 49.83
C ARG A 22 31.82 45.61 49.00
N PRO A 23 32.93 45.12 49.59
CA PRO A 23 34.22 45.02 48.89
C PRO A 23 34.15 44.25 47.57
N ASP A 24 33.38 43.17 47.51
CA ASP A 24 33.22 42.34 46.31
C ASP A 24 32.38 43.05 45.24
N ALA A 25 31.28 43.71 45.63
CA ALA A 25 30.47 44.55 44.75
C ALA A 25 31.30 45.71 44.16
N MET A 26 32.06 46.43 44.99
CA MET A 26 32.92 47.54 44.56
C MET A 26 34.03 47.06 43.61
N THR A 27 34.63 45.90 43.92
CA THR A 27 35.66 45.29 43.06
C THR A 27 35.09 44.92 41.70
N TYR A 28 33.87 44.36 41.67
CA TYR A 28 33.18 44.03 40.43
C TYR A 28 32.81 45.28 39.62
N ILE A 29 32.30 46.35 40.26
CA ILE A 29 32.02 47.61 39.57
C ILE A 29 33.29 48.14 38.89
N MET A 30 34.38 48.26 39.65
CA MET A 30 35.64 48.82 39.14
C MET A 30 36.27 47.96 38.03
N ARG A 31 36.21 46.63 38.15
CA ARG A 31 36.87 45.72 37.21
C ARG A 31 36.05 45.42 35.98
N ASN A 32 34.73 45.31 36.13
CA ASN A 32 33.84 44.76 35.12
C ASN A 32 32.87 45.81 34.59
N VAL A 33 32.18 46.52 35.47
CA VAL A 33 31.20 47.55 35.08
C VAL A 33 31.88 48.72 34.39
N ASP A 34 32.85 49.35 35.06
CA ASP A 34 33.56 50.52 34.53
C ASP A 34 34.35 50.23 33.25
N THR A 35 34.78 48.98 33.06
CA THR A 35 35.54 48.55 31.87
C THR A 35 34.66 47.95 30.78
N GLY A 36 33.39 47.70 31.05
CA GLY A 36 32.45 47.03 30.15
C GLY A 36 32.78 45.56 29.88
N THR A 37 33.58 44.91 30.73
CA THR A 37 34.02 43.52 30.53
C THR A 37 33.24 42.53 31.39
N ALA A 38 32.80 41.43 30.80
CA ALA A 38 32.12 40.35 31.53
C ALA A 38 33.12 39.47 32.28
N ASP A 39 32.82 39.15 33.53
CA ASP A 39 33.41 38.01 34.25
C ASP A 39 32.27 37.09 34.71
N PRO A 40 32.01 35.99 33.97
CA PRO A 40 30.95 35.05 34.27
C PRO A 40 31.08 34.36 35.63
N ASP A 41 32.31 34.24 36.14
CA ASP A 41 32.68 33.36 37.25
C ASP A 41 33.07 34.13 38.52
N TYR A 42 33.15 35.46 38.46
CA TYR A 42 33.41 36.28 39.65
C TYR A 42 32.34 35.99 40.73
N PRO A 43 32.75 35.63 41.95
CA PRO A 43 31.81 35.28 43.01
C PRO A 43 31.11 36.53 43.53
N LEU A 44 29.79 36.54 43.49
CA LEU A 44 28.93 37.56 44.10
C LEU A 44 27.87 36.88 44.96
N ASP A 45 27.60 37.42 46.14
CA ASP A 45 26.43 37.02 46.92
C ASP A 45 25.20 37.88 46.54
N PRO A 46 23.97 37.46 46.90
CA PRO A 46 22.74 38.21 46.59
C PRO A 46 22.79 39.71 46.96
N LYS A 47 23.40 40.05 48.10
CA LYS A 47 23.47 41.45 48.55
C LYS A 47 24.48 42.26 47.76
N ASP A 48 25.51 41.62 47.21
CA ASP A 48 26.46 42.28 46.32
C ASP A 48 25.78 42.64 45.00
N VAL A 49 24.95 41.74 44.46
CA VAL A 49 24.15 41.99 43.25
C VAL A 49 23.17 43.16 43.48
N GLU A 50 22.45 43.15 44.59
CA GLU A 50 21.55 44.25 44.99
C GLU A 50 22.30 45.58 45.10
N ALA A 51 23.49 45.59 45.70
CA ALA A 51 24.32 46.80 45.84
C ALA A 51 24.81 47.34 44.49
N ILE A 52 25.20 46.47 43.56
CA ILE A 52 25.63 46.87 42.20
C ILE A 52 24.47 47.53 41.45
N ILE A 53 23.29 46.93 41.48
CA ILE A 53 22.10 47.45 40.77
C ILE A 53 21.62 48.77 41.42
N ALA A 54 21.67 48.87 42.76
CA ALA A 54 21.30 50.10 43.47
C ALA A 54 22.23 51.28 43.16
N ASP A 55 23.52 51.02 42.95
CA ASP A 55 24.52 52.05 42.65
C ASP A 55 24.52 52.47 41.16
N GLN A 56 24.47 51.50 40.25
CA GLN A 56 24.58 51.74 38.80
C GLN A 56 23.22 51.99 38.11
N GLY A 57 22.12 51.65 38.79
CA GLY A 57 20.77 51.69 38.26
C GLY A 57 20.42 50.49 37.37
N GLU A 58 19.13 50.26 37.13
CA GLU A 58 18.64 49.10 36.36
C GLU A 58 19.13 49.06 34.90
N GLY A 59 19.52 50.20 34.33
CA GLY A 59 20.05 50.29 32.97
C GLY A 59 21.28 49.41 32.73
N VAL A 60 22.08 49.20 33.79
CA VAL A 60 23.31 48.39 33.77
C VAL A 60 23.05 46.95 33.33
N LEU A 61 21.84 46.41 33.55
CA LEU A 61 21.47 45.03 33.21
C LEU A 61 21.55 44.73 31.70
N ASN A 62 21.52 45.76 30.85
CA ASN A 62 21.72 45.61 29.40
C ASN A 62 23.20 45.53 29.00
N GLU A 63 24.13 45.92 29.89
CA GLU A 63 25.56 46.09 29.59
C GLU A 63 26.38 44.84 29.79
N ARG A 64 27.37 44.61 28.91
CA ARG A 64 28.26 43.42 28.88
C ARG A 64 28.88 43.04 30.21
N SER A 65 29.15 44.03 31.04
CA SER A 65 29.61 43.83 32.41
C SER A 65 28.73 42.90 33.24
N MET A 66 27.41 42.92 33.07
CA MET A 66 26.47 42.17 33.93
C MET A 66 26.30 40.69 33.60
N ARG A 67 27.04 40.13 32.62
CA ARG A 67 26.96 38.71 32.25
C ARG A 67 27.75 37.85 33.25
N ASN A 68 27.16 37.69 34.44
CA ASN A 68 27.67 36.90 35.55
C ASN A 68 26.65 35.88 36.06
N VAL A 69 27.13 34.68 36.41
CA VAL A 69 26.27 33.57 36.82
C VAL A 69 25.52 33.88 38.12
N CYS A 70 26.20 34.45 39.13
CA CYS A 70 25.60 34.81 40.41
C CYS A 70 24.57 35.94 40.27
N VAL A 71 24.84 36.94 39.42
CA VAL A 71 23.86 37.99 39.07
C VAL A 71 22.59 37.35 38.52
N LEU A 72 22.72 36.50 37.50
CA LEU A 72 21.55 35.91 36.85
C LEU A 72 20.80 34.92 37.75
N ASP A 73 21.50 34.13 38.57
CA ASP A 73 20.88 33.25 39.57
C ASP A 73 20.06 34.03 40.61
N HIS A 74 20.57 35.18 41.06
CA HIS A 74 19.84 36.06 41.96
C HIS A 74 18.60 36.62 41.27
N LEU A 75 18.76 37.26 40.10
CA LEU A 75 17.65 37.89 39.37
C LEU A 75 16.53 36.90 39.02
N LEU A 76 16.86 35.71 38.52
CA LEU A 76 15.85 34.68 38.22
C LEU A 76 15.06 34.23 39.46
N SER A 77 15.56 34.51 40.67
CA SER A 77 14.89 34.18 41.92
C SER A 77 14.15 35.36 42.57
N SER A 78 14.67 36.58 42.44
CA SER A 78 14.16 37.77 43.14
C SER A 78 13.37 38.71 42.23
N ASP A 79 13.78 38.85 40.97
CA ASP A 79 13.20 39.78 39.99
C ASP A 79 13.26 39.18 38.56
N PRO A 80 12.26 38.39 38.17
CA PRO A 80 12.22 37.75 36.84
C PRO A 80 12.19 38.74 35.66
N ASP A 81 11.64 39.94 35.83
CA ASP A 81 11.54 40.94 34.76
C ASP A 81 12.92 41.57 34.50
N ALA A 82 13.68 41.84 35.56
CA ALA A 82 15.09 42.24 35.47
C ALA A 82 15.95 41.13 34.85
N ALA A 83 15.72 39.86 35.21
CA ALA A 83 16.40 38.73 34.60
C ALA A 83 16.11 38.64 33.08
N GLU A 84 14.85 38.81 32.67
CA GLU A 84 14.45 38.76 31.27
C GLU A 84 15.08 39.89 30.45
N THR A 85 15.27 41.07 31.06
CA THR A 85 16.00 42.20 30.44
C THR A 85 17.43 41.83 30.08
N LEU A 86 18.16 41.17 30.99
CA LEU A 86 19.52 40.68 30.74
C LEU A 86 19.52 39.55 29.69
N ILE A 87 18.62 38.57 29.84
CA ILE A 87 18.57 37.39 28.95
C ILE A 87 18.29 37.78 27.50
N ARG A 88 17.45 38.80 27.29
CA ARG A 88 17.08 39.28 25.95
C ARG A 88 18.27 39.74 25.11
N THR A 89 19.34 40.26 25.72
CA THR A 89 20.51 40.75 24.98
C THR A 89 21.48 39.64 24.60
N LEU A 90 21.47 38.50 25.31
CA LEU A 90 22.46 37.43 25.15
C LEU A 90 22.58 36.90 23.72
N PRO A 91 21.49 36.56 23.00
CA PRO A 91 21.62 36.03 21.64
C PRO A 91 22.19 37.06 20.64
N GLY A 92 22.00 38.36 20.91
CA GLY A 92 22.48 39.45 20.07
C GLY A 92 23.98 39.76 20.23
N ASP A 93 24.60 39.34 21.33
CA ASP A 93 26.02 39.56 21.64
C ASP A 93 26.97 38.61 20.88
N GLY A 94 26.44 37.80 19.95
CA GLY A 94 27.23 36.88 19.13
C GLY A 94 27.92 35.80 19.95
N LYS A 95 29.19 35.49 19.65
CA LYS A 95 29.92 34.37 20.29
C LYS A 95 30.05 34.51 21.80
N GLU A 96 30.22 35.72 22.31
CA GLU A 96 30.33 35.98 23.75
C GLU A 96 29.02 35.65 24.47
N GLY A 97 27.89 36.08 23.91
CA GLY A 97 26.56 35.78 24.43
C GLY A 97 26.26 34.28 24.45
N ILE A 98 26.55 33.58 23.33
CA ILE A 98 26.41 32.11 23.28
C ILE A 98 27.34 31.42 24.29
N SER A 99 28.57 31.90 24.45
CA SER A 99 29.50 31.36 25.46
C SER A 99 28.97 31.53 26.88
N PHE A 100 28.32 32.67 27.18
CA PHE A 100 27.68 32.88 28.48
C PHE A 100 26.46 31.98 28.68
N ILE A 101 25.60 31.80 27.65
CA ILE A 101 24.48 30.85 27.68
C ILE A 101 25.00 29.43 28.01
N SER A 102 26.03 28.98 27.30
CA SER A 102 26.72 27.70 27.56
C SER A 102 27.20 27.60 29.00
N ARG A 103 27.93 28.62 29.47
CA ARG A 103 28.48 28.65 30.83
C ARG A 103 27.37 28.55 31.87
N TYR A 104 26.33 29.37 31.74
CA TYR A 104 25.21 29.40 32.68
C TYR A 104 24.44 28.07 32.70
N LEU A 105 24.24 27.41 31.56
CA LEU A 105 23.61 26.09 31.53
C LEU A 105 24.46 25.00 32.20
N SER A 106 25.78 25.15 32.22
CA SER A 106 26.68 24.22 32.90
C SER A 106 26.76 24.45 34.41
N THR A 107 26.80 25.71 34.88
CA THR A 107 27.12 26.03 36.29
C THR A 107 26.02 26.72 37.08
N GLY A 108 25.03 27.32 36.42
CA GLY A 108 23.96 28.07 37.07
C GLY A 108 23.08 27.20 37.97
N GLN A 109 22.48 27.82 38.98
CA GLN A 109 21.57 27.16 39.91
C GLN A 109 20.11 27.21 39.41
N ARG A 110 19.72 28.26 38.68
CA ARG A 110 18.34 28.46 38.19
C ARG A 110 18.13 28.10 36.72
N ARG A 111 18.75 27.01 36.25
CA ARG A 111 18.81 26.61 34.83
C ARG A 111 17.45 26.45 34.14
N ASN A 112 16.44 25.88 34.81
CA ASN A 112 15.10 25.75 34.21
C ASN A 112 14.43 27.11 33.98
N ALA A 113 14.52 28.02 34.95
CA ALA A 113 13.96 29.37 34.83
C ALA A 113 14.66 30.16 33.73
N PHE A 114 15.98 30.01 33.63
CA PHE A 114 16.77 30.58 32.55
C PHE A 114 16.34 30.07 31.17
N VAL A 115 16.19 28.76 30.99
CA VAL A 115 15.74 28.19 29.71
C VAL A 115 14.33 28.67 29.36
N ALA A 116 13.42 28.75 30.33
CA ALA A 116 12.08 29.26 30.13
C ALA A 116 12.08 30.72 29.62
N ALA A 117 12.88 31.59 30.24
CA ALA A 117 13.03 32.99 29.81
C ALA A 117 13.74 33.11 28.46
N LEU A 118 14.82 32.34 28.24
CA LEU A 118 15.59 32.34 26.99
C LEU A 118 14.71 31.92 25.80
N THR A 119 13.84 30.95 25.99
CA THR A 119 12.93 30.45 24.94
C THR A 119 12.01 31.54 24.40
N ARG A 120 11.55 32.46 25.24
CA ARG A 120 10.66 33.56 24.81
C ARG A 120 11.39 34.59 23.93
N GLN A 121 12.70 34.69 24.10
CA GLN A 121 13.52 35.72 23.48
C GLN A 121 14.30 35.23 22.26
N TRP A 122 14.66 33.95 22.20
CA TRP A 122 15.60 33.43 21.20
C TRP A 122 15.01 32.38 20.24
N PRO A 123 14.79 32.72 18.96
CA PRO A 123 14.23 31.79 17.97
C PRO A 123 15.08 30.52 17.72
N SER A 124 16.40 30.57 17.95
CA SER A 124 17.31 29.43 17.72
C SER A 124 17.60 28.62 18.97
N VAL A 125 16.82 28.79 20.04
CA VAL A 125 17.01 28.05 21.31
C VAL A 125 17.01 26.53 21.12
N PHE A 126 16.12 26.01 20.27
CA PHE A 126 16.00 24.57 20.02
C PHE A 126 17.17 24.03 19.19
N ASP A 127 17.62 24.77 18.17
CA ASP A 127 18.82 24.42 17.39
C ASP A 127 20.04 24.28 18.31
N TYR A 128 20.22 25.26 19.21
CA TYR A 128 21.31 25.27 20.17
C TYR A 128 21.20 24.13 21.19
N LEU A 129 20.01 23.89 21.77
CA LEU A 129 19.81 22.78 22.72
C LEU A 129 20.00 21.41 22.06
N ALA A 130 19.64 21.26 20.79
CA ALA A 130 19.80 20.03 20.04
C ALA A 130 21.26 19.73 19.68
N ALA A 131 22.03 20.74 19.25
CA ALA A 131 23.37 20.55 18.67
C ALA A 131 24.51 21.02 19.58
N ASP A 132 24.44 22.27 20.05
CA ASP A 132 25.61 23.04 20.48
C ASP A 132 25.79 23.09 22.00
N ALA A 133 24.71 22.92 22.78
CA ALA A 133 24.75 23.06 24.23
C ALA A 133 25.72 22.05 24.88
N PRO A 134 26.74 22.47 25.65
CA PRO A 134 27.75 21.57 26.22
C PRO A 134 27.22 20.83 27.46
N LEU A 135 26.21 19.99 27.25
CA LEU A 135 25.42 19.28 28.24
C LEU A 135 25.32 17.81 27.87
N SER A 136 25.03 16.94 28.85
CA SER A 136 24.72 15.54 28.56
C SER A 136 23.44 15.42 27.71
N PRO A 137 23.25 14.33 26.96
CA PRO A 137 22.02 14.10 26.21
C PRO A 137 20.76 14.16 27.10
N GLU A 138 20.81 13.64 28.33
CA GLU A 138 19.67 13.70 29.25
C GLU A 138 19.37 15.14 29.70
N GLU A 139 20.41 15.94 29.99
CA GLU A 139 20.24 17.35 30.33
C GLU A 139 19.69 18.16 29.15
N ARG A 140 20.18 17.91 27.93
CA ARG A 140 19.63 18.51 26.71
C ARG A 140 18.14 18.18 26.58
N ALA A 141 17.74 16.91 26.73
CA ALA A 141 16.33 16.51 26.61
C ALA A 141 15.45 17.16 27.68
N ARG A 142 15.94 17.26 28.92
CA ARG A 142 15.25 17.97 30.01
C ARG A 142 15.02 19.43 29.66
N PHE A 143 16.05 20.15 29.23
CA PHE A 143 15.92 21.57 28.89
C PHE A 143 15.13 21.80 27.61
N PHE A 144 15.21 20.87 26.65
CA PHE A 144 14.35 20.87 25.47
C PHE A 144 12.87 20.78 25.87
N SER A 145 12.54 19.91 26.84
CA SER A 145 11.20 19.81 27.40
C SER A 145 10.74 21.10 28.09
N VAL A 146 11.62 21.73 28.88
CA VAL A 146 11.35 23.03 29.52
C VAL A 146 11.07 24.11 28.49
N ALA A 147 11.90 24.19 27.44
CA ALA A 147 11.73 25.13 26.35
C ALA A 147 10.40 24.89 25.62
N LEU A 148 10.07 23.62 25.33
CA LEU A 148 8.80 23.27 24.71
C LEU A 148 7.64 23.78 25.56
N GLY A 149 7.61 23.50 26.87
CA GLY A 149 6.55 23.95 27.78
C GLY A 149 6.39 25.48 27.93
N HIS A 150 7.43 26.26 27.63
CA HIS A 150 7.41 27.73 27.74
C HIS A 150 7.40 28.44 26.38
N ARG A 151 7.14 27.70 25.30
CA ARG A 151 7.04 28.26 23.96
C ARG A 151 5.89 29.28 23.90
N GLY A 152 6.19 30.48 23.42
CA GLY A 152 5.18 31.46 23.07
C GLY A 152 4.62 31.22 21.67
N LYS A 153 3.92 32.20 21.13
CA LYS A 153 3.41 32.20 19.74
C LYS A 153 4.46 32.55 18.69
N ARG A 154 5.71 32.82 19.10
CA ARG A 154 6.79 33.24 18.20
C ARG A 154 7.27 32.04 17.38
N PRO A 155 7.59 32.22 16.08
CA PRO A 155 8.22 31.16 15.29
C PRO A 155 9.63 30.84 15.79
N PHE A 156 10.00 29.56 15.72
CA PHE A 156 11.33 29.06 16.06
C PHE A 156 12.06 28.58 14.79
N SER A 157 13.39 28.63 14.83
CA SER A 157 14.23 27.96 13.85
C SER A 157 14.27 26.47 14.19
N LEU A 158 13.97 25.62 13.21
CA LEU A 158 13.90 24.16 13.35
C LEU A 158 14.78 23.53 12.28
N ASN A 159 16.07 23.36 12.59
CA ASN A 159 17.01 22.76 11.65
C ASN A 159 17.03 21.21 11.72
N ASN A 160 17.84 20.59 10.87
CA ASN A 160 18.00 19.13 10.85
C ASN A 160 18.51 18.54 12.19
N ALA A 161 19.22 19.31 13.01
CA ALA A 161 19.66 18.86 14.32
C ALA A 161 18.48 18.73 15.30
N VAL A 162 17.53 19.67 15.26
CA VAL A 162 16.28 19.56 16.03
C VAL A 162 15.51 18.31 15.62
N ARG A 163 15.36 18.08 14.31
CA ARG A 163 14.72 16.88 13.77
C ARG A 163 15.38 15.60 14.30
N ALA A 164 16.70 15.48 14.12
CA ALA A 164 17.45 14.31 14.56
C ALA A 164 17.41 14.12 16.09
N PHE A 165 17.40 15.22 16.84
CA PHE A 165 17.31 15.18 18.29
C PHE A 165 15.96 14.63 18.76
N LEU A 166 14.85 15.10 18.17
CA LEU A 166 13.51 14.59 18.46
C LEU A 166 13.39 13.10 18.17
N MET A 167 13.82 12.66 16.98
CA MET A 167 13.77 11.25 16.57
C MET A 167 14.53 10.33 17.54
N LYS A 168 15.61 10.81 18.16
CA LYS A 168 16.47 10.02 19.04
C LYS A 168 16.09 10.10 20.52
N HIS A 169 15.56 11.23 20.98
CA HIS A 169 15.42 11.54 22.40
C HIS A 169 13.98 11.78 22.86
N VAL A 170 12.97 11.51 22.03
CA VAL A 170 11.55 11.76 22.36
C VAL A 170 11.13 11.17 23.71
N ALA A 171 11.59 9.96 24.05
CA ALA A 171 11.27 9.28 25.30
C ALA A 171 11.68 10.07 26.57
N HIS A 172 12.66 10.96 26.45
CA HIS A 172 13.17 11.78 27.55
C HIS A 172 12.59 13.20 27.60
N ILE A 173 11.70 13.55 26.66
CA ILE A 173 11.06 14.87 26.60
C ILE A 173 9.72 14.79 27.33
N SER A 174 9.71 15.20 28.61
CA SER A 174 8.52 15.11 29.47
C SER A 174 7.30 15.89 28.95
N ALA A 175 7.50 16.93 28.14
CA ALA A 175 6.42 17.67 27.47
C ALA A 175 5.70 16.83 26.38
N LEU A 176 6.22 15.66 26.03
CA LEU A 176 5.62 14.69 25.10
C LEU A 176 5.17 13.41 25.83
N THR A 177 5.94 12.98 26.84
CA THR A 177 5.74 11.69 27.54
C THR A 177 5.01 11.81 28.89
N GLY A 178 5.07 12.98 29.54
CA GLY A 178 4.51 13.24 30.86
C GLY A 178 3.00 13.53 30.88
N PRO A 179 2.41 13.68 32.09
CA PRO A 179 1.01 14.04 32.25
C PRO A 179 0.78 15.49 31.80
N ASN A 180 0.11 15.65 30.66
CA ASN A 180 -0.14 16.95 30.03
C ASN A 180 -1.64 17.10 29.74
N THR A 181 -2.11 18.34 29.61
CA THR A 181 -3.46 18.57 29.08
C THR A 181 -3.52 18.16 27.60
N VAL A 182 -4.73 17.91 27.09
CA VAL A 182 -4.93 17.58 25.67
C VAL A 182 -4.41 18.71 24.77
N GLU A 183 -4.62 19.96 25.17
CA GLU A 183 -4.16 21.14 24.44
C GLU A 183 -2.62 21.25 24.42
N ASP A 184 -1.97 21.04 25.57
CA ASP A 184 -0.51 21.10 25.66
C ASP A 184 0.15 20.00 24.81
N ALA A 185 -0.41 18.78 24.86
CA ALA A 185 0.04 17.65 24.08
C ALA A 185 -0.13 17.90 22.57
N ALA A 186 -1.30 18.39 22.14
CA ALA A 186 -1.56 18.71 20.74
C ALA A 186 -0.59 19.79 20.22
N HIS A 187 -0.40 20.86 20.99
CA HIS A 187 0.57 21.88 20.61
C HIS A 187 2.01 21.33 20.58
N ALA A 188 2.35 20.33 21.41
CA ALA A 188 3.71 19.77 21.46
C ALA A 188 3.96 18.86 20.26
N ILE A 189 2.95 18.08 19.85
CA ILE A 189 2.97 17.32 18.60
C ILE A 189 3.05 18.23 17.39
N ARG A 190 2.33 19.35 17.37
CA ARG A 190 2.45 20.33 16.29
C ARG A 190 3.90 20.79 16.08
N PHE A 191 4.66 20.98 17.17
CA PHE A 191 6.08 21.31 17.09
C PHE A 191 6.91 20.17 16.46
N VAL A 192 6.59 18.91 16.77
CA VAL A 192 7.22 17.73 16.13
C VAL A 192 6.95 17.76 14.62
N VAL A 193 5.69 17.98 14.22
CA VAL A 193 5.29 18.10 12.81
C VAL A 193 6.02 19.24 12.11
N ASP A 194 6.02 20.44 12.71
CA ASP A 194 6.66 21.64 12.16
C ASP A 194 8.19 21.46 11.99
N SER A 195 8.81 20.60 12.81
CA SER A 195 10.23 20.24 12.68
C SER A 195 10.53 19.23 11.55
N GLY A 196 9.49 18.65 10.95
CA GLY A 196 9.60 17.58 9.96
C GLY A 196 10.11 16.25 10.54
N ALA A 197 10.06 16.07 11.86
CA ALA A 197 10.46 14.83 12.50
C ALA A 197 9.40 13.74 12.30
N VAL A 198 9.86 12.54 11.94
CA VAL A 198 9.05 11.32 11.90
C VAL A 198 9.57 10.44 13.02
N LEU A 199 8.75 10.24 14.04
CA LEU A 199 9.16 9.52 15.24
C LEU A 199 9.20 8.01 14.96
N PRO A 200 10.33 7.33 15.21
CA PRO A 200 10.42 5.88 15.05
C PRO A 200 9.62 5.14 16.13
N ASP A 201 9.46 5.73 17.31
CA ASP A 201 8.74 5.14 18.44
C ASP A 201 7.80 6.18 19.08
N ALA A 202 6.50 5.94 18.93
CA ALA A 202 5.41 6.72 19.53
C ALA A 202 4.90 6.10 20.85
N THR A 203 5.39 4.92 21.24
CA THR A 203 4.92 4.20 22.45
C THR A 203 5.30 4.94 23.74
N ALA A 204 6.41 5.69 23.76
CA ALA A 204 6.79 6.46 24.95
C ALA A 204 5.91 7.70 25.19
N LEU A 205 5.09 8.11 24.22
CA LEU A 205 4.26 9.31 24.30
C LEU A 205 3.11 9.15 25.30
N SER A 206 2.70 10.28 25.90
CA SER A 206 1.49 10.36 26.72
C SER A 206 0.23 10.08 25.88
N GLN A 207 -0.87 9.66 26.51
CA GLN A 207 -2.10 9.35 25.79
C GLN A 207 -2.62 10.52 24.93
N GLY A 208 -2.53 11.76 25.44
CA GLY A 208 -2.91 12.95 24.68
C GLY A 208 -2.01 13.17 23.45
N ALA A 209 -0.70 12.94 23.60
CA ALA A 209 0.26 13.05 22.51
C ALA A 209 0.11 11.94 21.47
N ARG A 210 -0.20 10.70 21.88
CA ARG A 210 -0.48 9.58 20.96
C ARG A 210 -1.71 9.83 20.08
N ARG A 211 -2.79 10.38 20.68
CA ARG A 211 -3.97 10.79 19.90
C ARG A 211 -3.62 11.91 18.92
N ALA A 212 -2.94 12.95 19.41
CA ALA A 212 -2.59 14.08 18.56
C ALA A 212 -1.62 13.71 17.42
N ILE A 213 -0.68 12.79 17.64
CA ILE A 213 0.25 12.36 16.58
C ILE A 213 -0.38 11.37 15.62
N GLY A 214 -1.37 10.57 16.06
CA GLY A 214 -2.14 9.67 15.22
C GLY A 214 -2.83 10.39 14.06
N SER A 215 -3.37 11.59 14.32
CA SER A 215 -3.97 12.45 13.28
C SER A 215 -2.91 13.20 12.42
N THR A 216 -1.70 12.66 12.30
CA THR A 216 -0.58 13.22 11.53
C THR A 216 0.25 12.09 10.91
N ARG A 217 1.22 12.43 10.06
CA ARG A 217 2.20 11.47 9.51
C ARG A 217 3.58 11.57 10.15
N ALA A 218 3.65 12.13 11.36
CA ALA A 218 4.90 12.37 12.07
C ALA A 218 5.39 11.15 12.89
N TYR A 219 5.00 9.93 12.51
CA TYR A 219 5.45 8.68 13.11
C TYR A 219 5.67 7.61 12.03
N GLU A 220 6.55 6.65 12.30
CA GLU A 220 6.77 5.51 11.40
C GLU A 220 5.62 4.49 11.52
N LEU A 221 5.13 3.96 10.40
CA LEU A 221 4.12 2.89 10.37
C LEU A 221 4.75 1.56 10.79
N THR A 222 4.86 1.34 12.10
CA THR A 222 5.24 0.07 12.71
C THR A 222 4.04 -0.52 13.48
N ALA A 223 4.07 -1.81 13.76
CA ALA A 223 3.02 -2.48 14.54
C ALA A 223 2.83 -1.81 15.92
N GLU A 224 3.93 -1.54 16.61
CA GLU A 224 3.92 -0.91 17.94
C GLU A 224 3.36 0.51 17.89
N ASN A 225 3.72 1.28 16.87
CA ASN A 225 3.21 2.64 16.71
C ASN A 225 1.72 2.64 16.35
N LEU A 226 1.26 1.73 15.48
CA LEU A 226 -0.16 1.57 15.16
C LEU A 226 -0.97 1.23 16.42
N VAL A 227 -0.48 0.33 17.28
CA VAL A 227 -1.11 0.07 18.58
C VAL A 227 -1.10 1.31 19.47
N ALA A 228 0.00 2.05 19.49
CA ALA A 228 0.13 3.25 20.32
C ALA A 228 -0.86 4.35 19.92
N VAL A 229 -0.99 4.64 18.61
CA VAL A 229 -1.84 5.73 18.11
C VAL A 229 -3.30 5.32 18.01
N SER A 230 -3.61 4.07 17.65
CA SER A 230 -5.00 3.60 17.54
C SER A 230 -5.59 3.18 18.88
N GLY A 231 -4.75 2.75 19.83
CA GLY A 231 -5.19 2.13 21.08
C GLY A 231 -5.80 0.73 20.90
N SER A 232 -5.60 0.11 19.72
CA SER A 232 -6.18 -1.19 19.34
C SER A 232 -5.08 -2.13 18.83
N THR A 233 -5.31 -3.44 18.96
CA THR A 233 -4.49 -4.49 18.32
C THR A 233 -5.15 -5.04 17.05
N ILE A 234 -6.18 -4.35 16.54
CA ILE A 234 -6.84 -4.67 15.28
C ILE A 234 -6.26 -3.74 14.22
N PHE A 235 -5.60 -4.32 13.22
CA PHE A 235 -4.90 -3.58 12.17
C PHE A 235 -5.65 -3.52 10.84
N ALA A 236 -6.87 -4.07 10.79
CA ALA A 236 -7.72 -4.01 9.62
C ALA A 236 -7.95 -2.54 9.21
N LEU A 237 -7.87 -2.25 7.92
CA LEU A 237 -7.94 -0.88 7.40
C LEU A 237 -9.25 -0.18 7.74
N ASP A 238 -10.37 -0.92 7.76
CA ASP A 238 -11.66 -0.42 8.22
C ASP A 238 -11.68 -0.09 9.72
N ALA A 239 -11.01 -0.89 10.55
CA ALA A 239 -10.87 -0.62 11.97
C ALA A 239 -9.97 0.60 12.24
N LEU A 240 -8.90 0.79 11.46
CA LEU A 240 -8.06 2.00 11.55
C LEU A 240 -8.86 3.25 11.18
N ARG A 241 -9.69 3.16 10.14
CA ARG A 241 -10.58 4.26 9.71
C ARG A 241 -11.63 4.60 10.77
N ASP A 242 -12.18 3.60 11.46
CA ASP A 242 -13.13 3.82 12.56
C ASP A 242 -12.48 4.57 13.74
N VAL A 243 -11.16 4.51 13.87
CA VAL A 243 -10.41 5.25 14.91
C VAL A 243 -10.08 6.67 14.48
N ASP A 244 -9.44 6.85 13.32
CA ASP A 244 -9.05 8.16 12.77
C ASP A 244 -8.80 8.06 11.25
N ASP A 245 -9.41 8.96 10.47
CA ASP A 245 -9.30 8.98 9.02
C ASP A 245 -7.86 9.17 8.52
N GLU A 246 -7.01 9.92 9.25
CA GLU A 246 -5.63 10.17 8.85
C GLU A 246 -4.74 8.94 9.09
N ILE A 247 -4.99 8.15 10.14
CA ILE A 247 -4.29 6.87 10.36
C ILE A 247 -4.58 5.92 9.18
N TYR A 248 -5.85 5.84 8.78
CA TYR A 248 -6.27 5.07 7.61
C TYR A 248 -5.64 5.60 6.32
N ALA A 249 -5.73 6.90 6.05
CA ALA A 249 -5.17 7.51 4.85
C ALA A 249 -3.64 7.31 4.78
N TYR A 250 -2.94 7.39 5.91
CA TYR A 250 -1.51 7.13 5.96
C TYR A 250 -1.18 5.67 5.64
N ALA A 251 -1.94 4.72 6.16
CA ALA A 251 -1.78 3.30 5.82
C ALA A 251 -2.12 3.01 4.35
N ILE A 252 -3.08 3.74 3.75
CA ILE A 252 -3.42 3.62 2.33
C ILE A 252 -2.30 4.16 1.43
N ASP A 253 -1.77 5.33 1.75
CA ASP A 253 -0.74 6.00 0.96
C ASP A 253 0.63 5.31 1.07
N GLU A 254 0.93 4.72 2.24
CA GLU A 254 2.19 4.04 2.52
C GLU A 254 1.97 2.53 2.72
N HIS A 255 1.27 1.94 1.75
CA HIS A 255 0.85 0.53 1.72
C HIS A 255 2.00 -0.47 1.97
N GLU A 256 3.19 -0.21 1.41
CA GLU A 256 4.39 -1.04 1.66
C GLU A 256 4.74 -1.07 3.16
N LYS A 257 4.72 0.09 3.84
CA LYS A 257 5.03 0.16 5.27
C LYS A 257 3.93 -0.44 6.12
N TYR A 258 2.67 -0.27 5.73
CA TYR A 258 1.54 -0.94 6.37
C TYR A 258 1.71 -2.45 6.34
N PHE A 259 2.03 -3.03 5.17
CA PHE A 259 2.27 -4.47 5.07
C PHE A 259 3.52 -4.92 5.82
N LEU A 260 4.60 -4.14 5.83
CA LEU A 260 5.77 -4.42 6.68
C LEU A 260 5.42 -4.44 8.17
N ALA A 261 4.52 -3.56 8.62
CA ALA A 261 4.02 -3.59 9.99
C ALA A 261 3.20 -4.84 10.28
N LEU A 262 2.36 -5.29 9.33
CA LEU A 262 1.60 -6.54 9.47
C LEU A 262 2.52 -7.77 9.49
N ASP A 263 3.57 -7.79 8.68
CA ASP A 263 4.54 -8.90 8.60
C ASP A 263 5.36 -9.07 9.89
N ALA A 264 5.44 -8.03 10.73
CA ALA A 264 6.07 -8.10 12.04
C ALA A 264 5.20 -8.79 13.10
N ILE A 265 3.94 -9.13 12.78
CA ILE A 265 2.96 -9.71 13.69
C ILE A 265 2.67 -11.16 13.28
N ASP A 266 2.70 -12.09 14.22
CA ASP A 266 2.46 -13.53 13.93
C ASP A 266 1.05 -13.82 13.39
N ASP A 267 0.03 -13.13 13.91
CA ASP A 267 -1.37 -13.21 13.47
C ASP A 267 -1.98 -11.80 13.43
N PRO A 268 -1.81 -11.04 12.33
CA PRO A 268 -2.30 -9.67 12.22
C PRO A 268 -3.84 -9.59 12.11
N GLY A 269 -4.52 -10.74 11.96
CA GLY A 269 -5.93 -10.78 11.58
C GLY A 269 -6.16 -10.34 10.13
N PRO A 270 -7.42 -10.08 9.73
CA PRO A 270 -7.74 -9.73 8.36
C PRO A 270 -7.32 -8.30 8.02
N THR A 271 -6.95 -8.07 6.76
CA THR A 271 -6.67 -6.71 6.22
C THR A 271 -7.91 -5.83 6.20
N ILE A 272 -9.09 -6.43 6.00
CA ILE A 272 -10.40 -5.79 6.02
C ILE A 272 -11.35 -6.70 6.79
N GLN A 273 -11.92 -6.21 7.89
CA GLN A 273 -12.74 -7.01 8.79
C GLN A 273 -14.23 -6.97 8.42
N GLN A 274 -14.75 -5.80 8.07
CA GLN A 274 -16.15 -5.55 7.75
C GLN A 274 -16.40 -5.63 6.23
N ALA A 275 -17.31 -6.52 5.82
CA ALA A 275 -17.70 -6.67 4.42
C ALA A 275 -18.27 -5.37 3.81
N SER A 276 -18.94 -4.53 4.60
CA SER A 276 -19.47 -3.23 4.16
C SER A 276 -18.39 -2.22 3.79
N ALA A 277 -17.17 -2.36 4.32
CA ALA A 277 -16.05 -1.48 4.01
C ALA A 277 -15.25 -1.91 2.77
N PHE A 278 -15.43 -3.15 2.31
CA PHE A 278 -14.60 -3.79 1.29
C PHE A 278 -14.53 -3.00 -0.02
N VAL A 279 -15.68 -2.63 -0.57
CA VAL A 279 -15.77 -1.87 -1.84
C VAL A 279 -15.08 -0.51 -1.74
N GLN A 280 -15.26 0.20 -0.63
CA GLN A 280 -14.65 1.52 -0.45
C GLN A 280 -13.12 1.41 -0.33
N ILE A 281 -12.62 0.46 0.45
CA ILE A 281 -11.17 0.28 0.62
C ILE A 281 -10.50 -0.15 -0.69
N LEU A 282 -11.16 -1.00 -1.49
CA LEU A 282 -10.66 -1.36 -2.83
C LEU A 282 -10.61 -0.16 -3.80
N ARG A 283 -11.51 0.80 -3.66
CA ARG A 283 -11.44 2.06 -4.43
C ARG A 283 -10.24 2.90 -4.03
N ASP A 284 -10.03 3.02 -2.72
CA ASP A 284 -8.93 3.82 -2.16
C ASP A 284 -7.57 3.17 -2.46
N ALA A 285 -7.50 1.84 -2.47
CA ALA A 285 -6.32 1.05 -2.83
C ALA A 285 -6.13 0.86 -4.35
N GLY A 286 -6.99 1.42 -5.21
CA GLY A 286 -6.99 1.12 -6.66
C GLY A 286 -5.69 1.42 -7.40
N GLY A 287 -4.84 2.29 -6.84
CA GLY A 287 -3.52 2.63 -7.37
C GLY A 287 -2.36 1.72 -6.91
N TRP A 288 -2.63 0.73 -6.06
CA TRP A 288 -1.60 -0.16 -5.52
C TRP A 288 -1.04 -1.14 -6.56
N PRO A 289 0.17 -1.68 -6.34
CA PRO A 289 0.72 -2.80 -7.11
C PRO A 289 -0.18 -4.06 -7.06
N ALA A 290 -0.13 -4.87 -8.12
CA ALA A 290 -1.03 -6.02 -8.28
C ALA A 290 -0.83 -7.13 -7.23
N ASP A 291 0.41 -7.36 -6.80
CA ASP A 291 0.76 -8.30 -5.73
C ASP A 291 0.23 -7.85 -4.37
N GLU A 292 0.28 -6.56 -4.10
CA GLU A 292 -0.28 -5.96 -2.88
C GLU A 292 -1.82 -5.97 -2.88
N LEU A 293 -2.45 -5.69 -4.03
CA LEU A 293 -3.90 -5.85 -4.19
C LEU A 293 -4.34 -7.31 -3.98
N THR A 294 -3.57 -8.26 -4.50
CA THR A 294 -3.81 -9.69 -4.28
C THR A 294 -3.73 -10.02 -2.79
N ARG A 295 -2.70 -9.54 -2.09
CA ARG A 295 -2.55 -9.70 -0.64
C ARG A 295 -3.73 -9.08 0.13
N LEU A 296 -4.09 -7.83 -0.20
CA LEU A 296 -5.21 -7.11 0.41
C LEU A 296 -6.53 -7.90 0.32
N VAL A 297 -6.84 -8.45 -0.86
CA VAL A 297 -8.07 -9.19 -1.15
C VAL A 297 -8.07 -10.59 -0.53
N ARG A 298 -6.96 -11.31 -0.66
CA ARG A 298 -6.79 -12.67 -0.11
C ARG A 298 -6.95 -12.67 1.40
N ASP A 299 -6.26 -11.74 2.07
CA ASP A 299 -6.17 -11.68 3.52
C ASP A 299 -7.35 -10.93 4.16
N ALA A 300 -8.35 -10.48 3.37
CA ALA A 300 -9.58 -9.92 3.87
C ALA A 300 -10.50 -10.99 4.52
N ALA A 301 -11.37 -10.55 5.44
CA ALA A 301 -12.33 -11.44 6.09
C ALA A 301 -13.21 -12.20 5.08
N ALA A 302 -13.60 -13.44 5.42
CA ALA A 302 -14.28 -14.35 4.50
C ALA A 302 -15.58 -13.79 3.86
N GLY A 303 -16.27 -12.90 4.57
CA GLY A 303 -17.51 -12.25 4.11
C GLY A 303 -17.29 -11.08 3.15
N CYS A 304 -16.06 -10.60 2.97
CA CYS A 304 -15.73 -9.49 2.07
C CYS A 304 -15.90 -9.93 0.62
N ARG A 305 -16.94 -9.41 -0.04
CA ARG A 305 -17.27 -9.70 -1.43
C ARG A 305 -17.75 -8.46 -2.15
N VAL A 306 -17.45 -8.39 -3.44
CA VAL A 306 -17.97 -7.39 -4.37
C VAL A 306 -19.15 -8.00 -5.13
N ALA A 307 -20.27 -7.27 -5.20
CA ALA A 307 -21.43 -7.73 -5.95
C ALA A 307 -21.23 -7.55 -7.47
N ALA A 308 -20.80 -6.34 -7.87
CA ALA A 308 -20.54 -5.96 -9.25
C ALA A 308 -19.10 -5.44 -9.40
N LEU A 309 -18.30 -6.04 -10.28
CA LEU A 309 -16.92 -5.61 -10.52
C LEU A 309 -16.82 -4.15 -10.94
N SER A 310 -17.82 -3.64 -11.67
CA SER A 310 -17.93 -2.24 -12.08
C SER A 310 -17.96 -1.24 -10.92
N GLU A 311 -18.18 -1.68 -9.68
CA GLU A 311 -18.17 -0.81 -8.50
C GLU A 311 -16.77 -0.49 -7.99
N VAL A 312 -15.74 -1.22 -8.42
CA VAL A 312 -14.36 -1.07 -7.97
C VAL A 312 -13.41 -0.87 -9.16
N PRO A 313 -12.22 -0.27 -8.95
CA PRO A 313 -11.26 -0.04 -10.02
C PRO A 313 -10.85 -1.34 -10.72
N SER A 314 -10.70 -1.32 -12.04
CA SER A 314 -10.38 -2.52 -12.83
C SER A 314 -9.07 -3.18 -12.41
N SER A 315 -8.09 -2.40 -11.98
CA SER A 315 -6.83 -2.89 -11.39
C SER A 315 -7.01 -3.92 -10.26
N THR A 316 -8.14 -3.87 -9.53
CA THR A 316 -8.44 -4.80 -8.42
C THR A 316 -9.10 -6.10 -8.88
N TRP A 317 -9.65 -6.15 -10.09
CA TRP A 317 -10.47 -7.28 -10.54
C TRP A 317 -9.73 -8.61 -10.56
N PRO A 318 -8.47 -8.72 -11.05
CA PRO A 318 -7.75 -9.98 -11.07
C PRO A 318 -7.62 -10.61 -9.69
N ALA A 319 -7.33 -9.81 -8.65
CA ALA A 319 -7.28 -10.27 -7.27
C ALA A 319 -8.66 -10.75 -6.79
N ILE A 320 -9.71 -9.96 -7.03
CA ILE A 320 -11.09 -10.27 -6.62
C ILE A 320 -11.58 -11.58 -7.24
N VAL A 321 -11.34 -11.79 -8.54
CA VAL A 321 -11.80 -13.00 -9.25
C VAL A 321 -10.97 -14.23 -8.86
N THR A 322 -9.64 -14.07 -8.69
CA THR A 322 -8.74 -15.16 -8.28
C THR A 322 -9.11 -15.70 -6.90
N ASP A 323 -9.32 -14.82 -5.92
CA ASP A 323 -9.74 -15.19 -4.57
C ASP A 323 -11.26 -15.39 -4.43
N ARG A 324 -11.99 -15.41 -5.56
CA ARG A 324 -13.44 -15.64 -5.64
C ARG A 324 -14.24 -14.76 -4.68
N ARG A 325 -13.82 -13.50 -4.53
CA ARG A 325 -14.50 -12.46 -3.75
C ARG A 325 -15.65 -11.80 -4.54
N THR A 326 -16.14 -12.44 -5.58
CA THR A 326 -17.31 -12.03 -6.36
C THR A 326 -18.08 -13.25 -6.86
N HIS A 327 -19.32 -13.05 -7.32
CA HIS A 327 -20.09 -14.08 -7.98
C HIS A 327 -19.74 -14.16 -9.47
N ALA A 328 -19.73 -15.37 -10.03
CA ALA A 328 -19.65 -15.65 -11.46
C ALA A 328 -20.97 -15.32 -12.19
N SER A 329 -21.42 -14.07 -12.08
CA SER A 329 -22.58 -13.56 -12.80
C SER A 329 -22.21 -13.22 -14.25
N PHE A 330 -23.20 -13.24 -15.14
CA PHE A 330 -23.01 -12.82 -16.52
C PHE A 330 -22.42 -11.40 -16.61
N ALA A 331 -22.93 -10.47 -15.79
CA ALA A 331 -22.46 -9.09 -15.76
C ALA A 331 -20.97 -8.99 -15.38
N ASN A 332 -20.53 -9.68 -14.32
CA ASN A 332 -19.13 -9.65 -13.88
C ASN A 332 -18.19 -10.27 -14.92
N VAL A 333 -18.58 -11.40 -15.52
CA VAL A 333 -17.79 -12.07 -16.56
C VAL A 333 -17.69 -11.18 -17.81
N ARG A 334 -18.81 -10.58 -18.25
CA ARG A 334 -18.84 -9.65 -19.38
C ARG A 334 -17.93 -8.45 -19.14
N ASP A 335 -18.04 -7.82 -17.97
CA ASP A 335 -17.30 -6.61 -17.65
C ASP A 335 -15.79 -6.92 -17.57
N TYR A 336 -15.41 -8.04 -16.95
CA TYR A 336 -14.02 -8.51 -16.93
C TYR A 336 -13.47 -8.73 -18.35
N LEU A 337 -14.20 -9.47 -19.20
CA LEU A 337 -13.78 -9.73 -20.57
C LEU A 337 -13.66 -8.46 -21.41
N ARG A 338 -14.48 -7.43 -21.14
CA ARG A 338 -14.40 -6.14 -21.86
C ARG A 338 -13.13 -5.38 -21.53
N GLU A 339 -12.69 -5.44 -20.28
CA GLU A 339 -11.47 -4.77 -19.83
C GLU A 339 -10.21 -5.51 -20.30
N TYR A 340 -10.16 -6.84 -20.12
CA TYR A 340 -8.95 -7.64 -20.35
C TYR A 340 -8.91 -8.34 -21.72
N ALA A 341 -9.95 -8.17 -22.54
CA ALA A 341 -10.09 -8.65 -23.91
C ALA A 341 -9.95 -10.18 -24.11
N SER A 342 -9.78 -10.96 -23.05
CA SER A 342 -9.61 -12.41 -23.10
C SER A 342 -9.97 -13.07 -21.77
N LEU A 343 -10.31 -14.36 -21.84
CA LEU A 343 -10.44 -15.21 -20.65
C LEU A 343 -9.04 -15.66 -20.24
N ASP A 344 -8.60 -15.21 -19.08
CA ASP A 344 -7.27 -15.45 -18.50
C ASP A 344 -7.35 -16.36 -17.26
N ALA A 345 -6.21 -16.63 -16.63
CA ALA A 345 -6.14 -17.48 -15.43
C ALA A 345 -6.96 -16.95 -14.24
N PRO A 346 -6.96 -15.65 -13.89
CA PRO A 346 -7.85 -15.10 -12.87
C PRO A 346 -9.33 -15.36 -13.14
N LEU A 347 -9.82 -15.07 -14.35
CA LEU A 347 -11.23 -15.31 -14.68
C LEU A 347 -11.55 -16.82 -14.71
N ALA A 348 -10.63 -17.65 -15.19
CA ALA A 348 -10.78 -19.11 -15.13
C ALA A 348 -10.92 -19.63 -13.70
N ALA A 349 -10.15 -19.08 -12.74
CA ALA A 349 -10.23 -19.44 -11.33
C ALA A 349 -11.60 -19.15 -10.70
N LEU A 350 -12.26 -18.07 -11.14
CA LEU A 350 -13.65 -17.75 -10.75
C LEU A 350 -14.64 -18.76 -11.36
N LEU A 351 -14.40 -19.18 -12.60
CA LEU A 351 -15.31 -20.05 -13.36
C LEU A 351 -15.15 -21.54 -13.05
N GLN A 352 -14.03 -21.95 -12.45
CA GLN A 352 -13.62 -23.35 -12.29
C GLN A 352 -14.69 -24.27 -11.67
N ASP A 353 -15.49 -23.77 -10.72
CA ASP A 353 -16.49 -24.57 -9.98
C ASP A 353 -17.94 -24.25 -10.38
N VAL A 354 -18.14 -23.49 -11.45
CA VAL A 354 -19.47 -23.15 -11.98
C VAL A 354 -19.64 -23.67 -13.40
N ASN A 355 -20.88 -24.08 -13.72
CA ASN A 355 -21.28 -24.50 -15.06
C ASN A 355 -22.27 -23.53 -15.71
N GLU A 356 -22.73 -22.53 -14.96
CA GLU A 356 -23.77 -21.59 -15.40
C GLU A 356 -23.45 -20.18 -14.91
N LEU A 357 -23.75 -19.18 -15.76
CA LEU A 357 -23.62 -17.77 -15.43
C LEU A 357 -24.98 -17.21 -14.99
N ALA A 358 -25.08 -16.75 -13.74
CA ALA A 358 -26.31 -16.18 -13.23
C ALA A 358 -26.66 -14.83 -13.90
N GLY A 359 -27.95 -14.61 -14.20
CA GLY A 359 -28.50 -13.34 -14.67
C GLY A 359 -28.29 -13.05 -16.16
N ALA A 360 -27.90 -14.05 -16.96
CA ALA A 360 -27.71 -13.89 -18.39
C ALA A 360 -28.99 -13.44 -19.11
N GLU A 361 -30.17 -13.90 -18.69
CA GLU A 361 -31.48 -13.63 -19.28
C GLU A 361 -31.85 -12.13 -19.33
N SER A 362 -31.20 -11.31 -18.51
CA SER A 362 -31.41 -9.86 -18.46
C SER A 362 -30.58 -9.08 -19.49
N ALA A 363 -29.60 -9.73 -20.13
CA ALA A 363 -28.67 -9.10 -21.06
C ALA A 363 -29.14 -9.19 -22.52
N ALA A 364 -28.68 -8.23 -23.33
CA ALA A 364 -28.96 -8.21 -24.77
C ALA A 364 -28.36 -9.45 -25.46
N GLU A 365 -29.05 -9.96 -26.48
CA GLU A 365 -28.63 -11.15 -27.22
C GLU A 365 -27.21 -11.00 -27.80
N GLU A 366 -26.87 -9.82 -28.31
CA GLU A 366 -25.55 -9.54 -28.86
C GLU A 366 -24.43 -9.65 -27.81
N GLU A 367 -24.70 -9.18 -26.58
CA GLU A 367 -23.75 -9.32 -25.46
C GLU A 367 -23.59 -10.77 -25.04
N ARG A 368 -24.70 -11.52 -24.97
CA ARG A 368 -24.70 -12.95 -24.63
C ARG A 368 -23.92 -13.74 -25.66
N SER A 369 -24.14 -13.49 -26.96
CA SER A 369 -23.42 -14.15 -28.04
C SER A 369 -21.93 -13.86 -27.99
N TRP A 370 -21.55 -12.62 -27.68
CA TRP A 370 -20.14 -12.23 -27.56
C TRP A 370 -19.45 -12.92 -26.37
N VAL A 371 -20.05 -12.91 -25.17
CA VAL A 371 -19.48 -13.60 -23.99
C VAL A 371 -19.36 -15.09 -24.24
N SER A 372 -20.40 -15.72 -24.79
CA SER A 372 -20.38 -17.15 -25.16
C SER A 372 -19.24 -17.47 -26.11
N LEU A 373 -19.01 -16.65 -27.12
CA LEU A 373 -17.91 -16.85 -28.05
C LEU A 373 -16.54 -16.73 -27.35
N GLN A 374 -16.36 -15.79 -26.41
CA GLN A 374 -15.12 -15.67 -25.65
C GLN A 374 -14.86 -16.92 -24.80
N ILE A 375 -15.88 -17.44 -24.11
CA ILE A 375 -15.78 -18.67 -23.31
C ILE A 375 -15.50 -19.88 -24.22
N ILE A 376 -16.22 -20.00 -25.33
CA ILE A 376 -16.01 -21.06 -26.32
C ILE A 376 -14.66 -20.97 -27.00
N ASN A 377 -13.97 -19.84 -27.01
CA ASN A 377 -12.62 -19.72 -27.57
C ASN A 377 -11.50 -19.70 -26.51
N ALA A 378 -11.83 -19.78 -25.22
CA ALA A 378 -10.86 -19.83 -24.12
C ALA A 378 -9.93 -21.05 -24.21
N ASP A 379 -8.68 -20.95 -23.74
CA ASP A 379 -7.74 -22.08 -23.78
C ASP A 379 -8.28 -23.32 -23.01
N THR A 380 -8.04 -24.51 -23.53
CA THR A 380 -8.43 -25.77 -22.88
C THR A 380 -7.63 -26.01 -21.59
N GLU A 381 -6.43 -25.42 -21.46
CA GLU A 381 -5.68 -25.40 -20.21
C GLU A 381 -6.34 -24.56 -19.11
N LEU A 382 -7.14 -23.56 -19.51
CA LEU A 382 -7.87 -22.69 -18.58
C LEU A 382 -9.22 -23.29 -18.19
N LEU A 383 -9.99 -23.79 -19.16
CA LEU A 383 -11.30 -24.40 -18.95
C LEU A 383 -11.48 -25.65 -19.83
N PRO A 384 -11.91 -26.79 -19.26
CA PRO A 384 -12.26 -27.98 -20.04
C PRO A 384 -13.38 -27.73 -21.06
N ASP A 385 -13.36 -28.43 -22.19
CA ASP A 385 -14.32 -28.26 -23.29
C ASP A 385 -15.79 -28.37 -22.83
N LEU A 386 -16.11 -29.37 -22.01
CA LEU A 386 -17.47 -29.55 -21.49
C LEU A 386 -17.93 -28.36 -20.64
N GLN A 387 -17.04 -27.80 -19.82
CA GLN A 387 -17.35 -26.64 -18.98
C GLN A 387 -17.57 -25.39 -19.84
N ARG A 388 -16.74 -25.18 -20.87
CA ARG A 388 -16.91 -24.08 -21.83
C ARG A 388 -18.28 -24.14 -22.50
N VAL A 389 -18.70 -25.34 -22.93
CA VAL A 389 -20.02 -25.56 -23.54
C VAL A 389 -21.16 -25.33 -22.54
N ASN A 390 -21.06 -25.83 -21.32
CA ASN A 390 -22.08 -25.59 -20.29
C ASN A 390 -22.25 -24.11 -19.98
N LEU A 391 -21.14 -23.39 -19.76
CA LEU A 391 -21.15 -21.95 -19.49
C LEU A 391 -21.74 -21.16 -20.66
N ALA A 392 -21.35 -21.46 -21.89
CA ALA A 392 -21.92 -20.81 -23.08
C ALA A 392 -23.41 -21.13 -23.23
N ASN A 393 -23.82 -22.38 -22.99
CA ASN A 393 -25.23 -22.79 -23.04
C ASN A 393 -26.09 -22.07 -22.00
N SER A 394 -25.54 -21.76 -20.82
CA SER A 394 -26.25 -21.00 -19.78
C SER A 394 -26.59 -19.56 -20.19
N THR A 395 -26.00 -19.04 -21.27
CA THR A 395 -26.38 -17.73 -21.82
C THR A 395 -27.64 -17.78 -22.70
N GLU A 396 -28.15 -18.98 -22.99
CA GLU A 396 -29.36 -19.22 -23.78
C GLU A 396 -29.35 -18.54 -25.16
N VAL A 397 -28.18 -18.48 -25.80
CA VAL A 397 -28.05 -17.96 -27.16
C VAL A 397 -27.12 -18.85 -27.99
N ALA A 398 -27.54 -19.12 -29.23
CA ALA A 398 -26.70 -19.81 -30.19
C ALA A 398 -25.53 -18.92 -30.63
N LEU A 399 -24.44 -19.54 -31.09
CA LEU A 399 -23.33 -18.81 -31.66
C LEU A 399 -23.75 -18.21 -33.02
N PRO A 400 -23.35 -16.96 -33.31
CA PRO A 400 -23.78 -16.27 -34.53
C PRO A 400 -23.18 -16.90 -35.79
N SER A 401 -21.99 -17.49 -35.69
CA SER A 401 -21.33 -18.17 -36.79
C SER A 401 -20.30 -19.17 -36.28
N VAL A 402 -20.30 -20.38 -36.86
CA VAL A 402 -19.28 -21.38 -36.59
C VAL A 402 -17.89 -20.94 -37.08
N ALA A 403 -17.83 -20.00 -38.04
CA ALA A 403 -16.57 -19.43 -38.53
C ALA A 403 -15.78 -18.71 -37.42
N SER A 404 -16.46 -18.21 -36.39
CA SER A 404 -15.85 -17.51 -35.26
C SER A 404 -15.26 -18.45 -34.21
N VAL A 405 -15.58 -19.75 -34.27
CA VAL A 405 -15.01 -20.77 -33.35
C VAL A 405 -13.57 -21.06 -33.75
N ALA A 406 -12.65 -20.96 -32.80
CA ALA A 406 -11.23 -21.24 -33.02
C ALA A 406 -11.01 -22.74 -33.29
N PRO A 407 -10.25 -23.10 -34.34
CA PRO A 407 -10.02 -24.50 -34.68
C PRO A 407 -9.05 -25.15 -33.69
N ARG A 408 -9.45 -26.26 -33.08
CA ARG A 408 -8.66 -26.98 -32.07
C ARG A 408 -8.97 -28.47 -32.08
N SER A 409 -7.98 -29.26 -31.71
CA SER A 409 -8.16 -30.68 -31.43
C SER A 409 -8.95 -30.83 -30.14
N GLY A 410 -9.83 -31.82 -30.06
CA GLY A 410 -10.70 -32.02 -28.91
C GLY A 410 -12.14 -32.38 -29.26
N GLU A 411 -12.97 -32.42 -28.23
CA GLU A 411 -14.40 -32.76 -28.33
C GLU A 411 -15.29 -31.52 -28.49
N LEU A 412 -14.73 -30.32 -28.37
CA LEU A 412 -15.47 -29.05 -28.36
C LEU A 412 -16.54 -28.95 -29.45
N ILE A 413 -16.20 -29.23 -30.72
CA ILE A 413 -17.15 -29.09 -31.83
C ILE A 413 -18.33 -30.03 -31.68
N GLY A 414 -18.08 -31.30 -31.34
CA GLY A 414 -19.16 -32.26 -31.11
C GLY A 414 -20.05 -31.86 -29.93
N LEU A 415 -19.46 -31.34 -28.84
CA LEU A 415 -20.22 -30.84 -27.70
C LEU A 415 -21.07 -29.61 -28.06
N LEU A 416 -20.57 -28.71 -28.93
CA LEU A 416 -21.33 -27.56 -29.42
C LEU A 416 -22.54 -27.98 -30.26
N ILE A 417 -22.40 -29.03 -31.09
CA ILE A 417 -23.49 -29.60 -31.88
C ILE A 417 -24.56 -30.19 -30.95
N GLU A 418 -24.15 -31.03 -30.00
CA GLU A 418 -25.06 -31.69 -29.05
C GLU A 418 -25.83 -30.68 -28.20
N ALA A 419 -25.14 -29.62 -27.73
CA ALA A 419 -25.74 -28.52 -26.98
C ALA A 419 -26.56 -27.55 -27.87
N ARG A 420 -26.58 -27.75 -29.20
CA ARG A 420 -27.27 -26.89 -30.18
C ARG A 420 -26.79 -25.43 -30.17
N LEU A 421 -25.54 -25.21 -29.79
CA LEU A 421 -24.89 -23.89 -29.83
C LEU A 421 -24.40 -23.53 -31.23
N ILE A 422 -24.15 -24.53 -32.07
CA ILE A 422 -23.94 -24.39 -33.50
C ILE A 422 -24.94 -25.27 -34.25
N ARG A 423 -25.13 -24.98 -35.54
CA ARG A 423 -25.98 -25.81 -36.40
C ARG A 423 -25.29 -27.14 -36.69
N ASP A 424 -26.09 -28.19 -36.79
CA ASP A 424 -25.66 -29.52 -37.20
C ASP A 424 -25.75 -29.63 -38.73
N ASP A 425 -24.83 -28.96 -39.42
CA ASP A 425 -24.80 -28.83 -40.88
C ASP A 425 -23.36 -28.93 -41.44
N GLU A 426 -23.21 -28.85 -42.76
CA GLU A 426 -21.92 -28.99 -43.46
C GLU A 426 -20.85 -28.01 -42.93
N ASP A 427 -21.23 -26.79 -42.53
CA ASP A 427 -20.30 -25.76 -42.05
C ASP A 427 -19.62 -26.20 -40.74
N ALA A 428 -20.35 -26.89 -39.85
CA ALA A 428 -19.80 -27.43 -38.61
C ALA A 428 -18.73 -28.49 -38.84
N PHE A 429 -18.79 -29.19 -39.99
CA PHE A 429 -17.85 -30.23 -40.41
C PHE A 429 -16.77 -29.73 -41.39
N SER A 430 -16.62 -28.41 -41.56
CA SER A 430 -15.61 -27.85 -42.44
C SER A 430 -14.18 -28.32 -42.09
N PRO A 431 -13.28 -28.49 -43.08
CA PRO A 431 -11.90 -28.94 -42.86
C PRO A 431 -11.11 -28.06 -41.87
N ARG A 432 -11.51 -26.78 -41.73
CA ARG A 432 -10.92 -25.86 -40.76
C ARG A 432 -11.12 -26.33 -39.31
N LEU A 433 -12.31 -26.85 -38.98
CA LEU A 433 -12.69 -27.25 -37.63
C LEU A 433 -12.38 -28.72 -37.34
N MET A 434 -12.43 -29.56 -38.37
CA MET A 434 -12.11 -30.98 -38.30
C MET A 434 -10.60 -31.20 -38.37
N VAL A 435 -9.86 -30.63 -37.40
CA VAL A 435 -8.38 -30.55 -37.45
C VAL A 435 -7.68 -31.90 -37.43
N ASP A 436 -8.33 -32.92 -36.87
CA ASP A 436 -7.85 -34.29 -36.85
C ASP A 436 -9.03 -35.28 -36.78
N TRP A 437 -8.71 -36.57 -36.94
CA TRP A 437 -9.69 -37.64 -36.85
C TRP A 437 -10.38 -37.72 -35.48
N PHE A 438 -9.69 -37.40 -34.38
CA PHE A 438 -10.29 -37.45 -33.05
C PHE A 438 -11.44 -36.43 -32.93
N THR A 439 -11.20 -35.19 -33.36
CA THR A 439 -12.22 -34.15 -33.42
C THR A 439 -13.35 -34.50 -34.37
N GLN A 440 -13.04 -34.99 -35.57
CA GLN A 440 -14.06 -35.37 -36.55
C GLN A 440 -14.91 -36.55 -36.08
N LYS A 441 -14.30 -37.58 -35.49
CA LYS A 441 -15.00 -38.70 -34.87
C LYS A 441 -15.95 -38.22 -33.77
N SER A 442 -15.49 -37.34 -32.88
CA SER A 442 -16.30 -36.80 -31.78
C SER A 442 -17.52 -36.01 -32.29
N ALA A 443 -17.31 -35.17 -33.31
CA ALA A 443 -18.39 -34.41 -33.93
C ALA A 443 -19.43 -35.31 -34.62
N ILE A 444 -18.99 -36.34 -35.36
CA ILE A 444 -19.88 -37.29 -36.04
C ILE A 444 -20.75 -38.06 -35.03
N ILE A 445 -20.17 -38.52 -33.91
CA ILE A 445 -20.91 -39.30 -32.90
C ILE A 445 -22.05 -38.47 -32.28
N ARG A 446 -21.82 -37.16 -32.10
CA ARG A 446 -22.76 -36.24 -31.44
C ARG A 446 -23.73 -35.54 -32.41
N SER A 447 -23.53 -35.74 -33.71
CA SER A 447 -24.41 -35.21 -34.75
C SER A 447 -25.63 -36.11 -34.96
N ALA A 448 -26.80 -35.48 -35.07
CA ALA A 448 -28.04 -36.16 -35.44
C ALA A 448 -28.24 -36.19 -36.96
N HIS A 449 -27.60 -35.28 -37.70
CA HIS A 449 -27.84 -35.03 -39.12
C HIS A 449 -26.68 -35.36 -40.05
N PHE A 450 -25.53 -35.82 -39.54
CA PHE A 450 -24.34 -36.07 -40.37
C PHE A 450 -24.61 -36.98 -41.58
N GLY A 451 -25.47 -37.99 -41.43
CA GLY A 451 -25.85 -38.88 -42.54
C GLY A 451 -26.55 -38.17 -43.72
N ASP A 452 -27.20 -37.04 -43.47
CA ASP A 452 -27.94 -36.29 -44.48
C ASP A 452 -27.01 -35.55 -45.45
N PHE A 453 -25.81 -35.16 -44.98
CA PHE A 453 -24.89 -34.29 -45.73
C PHE A 453 -23.46 -34.85 -45.86
N VAL A 454 -23.18 -36.05 -45.36
CA VAL A 454 -21.85 -36.68 -45.46
C VAL A 454 -21.33 -36.75 -46.90
N GLY A 455 -20.16 -36.19 -47.15
CA GLY A 455 -19.56 -36.12 -48.49
C GLY A 455 -18.08 -35.75 -48.44
N PRO A 456 -17.41 -35.60 -49.60
CA PRO A 456 -15.97 -35.34 -49.67
C PRO A 456 -15.54 -34.01 -49.03
N GLU A 457 -16.47 -33.06 -48.85
CA GLU A 457 -16.20 -31.76 -48.20
C GLU A 457 -16.32 -31.82 -46.68
N THR A 458 -17.04 -32.81 -46.13
CA THR A 458 -17.35 -32.95 -44.69
C THR A 458 -16.68 -34.18 -44.04
N LEU A 459 -16.15 -35.10 -44.85
CA LEU A 459 -15.38 -36.26 -44.43
C LEU A 459 -14.19 -36.48 -45.36
N GLU A 460 -12.97 -36.43 -44.81
CA GLU A 460 -11.78 -36.70 -45.61
C GLU A 460 -11.72 -38.17 -46.03
N PRO A 461 -11.41 -38.49 -47.31
CA PRO A 461 -11.30 -39.88 -47.77
C PRO A 461 -10.31 -40.74 -46.96
N ALA A 462 -9.28 -40.10 -46.38
CA ALA A 462 -8.31 -40.76 -45.50
C ALA A 462 -8.93 -41.30 -44.20
N HIS A 463 -10.00 -40.68 -43.71
CA HIS A 463 -10.65 -41.05 -42.46
C HIS A 463 -11.73 -42.12 -42.61
N ILE A 464 -12.16 -42.46 -43.84
CA ILE A 464 -13.19 -43.48 -44.08
C ILE A 464 -12.80 -44.84 -43.48
N GLY A 465 -11.53 -45.24 -43.60
CA GLY A 465 -11.07 -46.52 -43.04
C GLY A 465 -11.13 -46.55 -41.52
N SER A 466 -10.74 -45.47 -40.85
CA SER A 466 -10.87 -45.32 -39.39
C SER A 466 -12.34 -45.25 -38.96
N LEU A 467 -13.19 -44.54 -39.70
CA LEU A 467 -14.63 -44.44 -39.46
C LEU A 467 -15.31 -45.81 -39.48
N MET A 468 -15.04 -46.61 -40.52
CA MET A 468 -15.63 -47.93 -40.70
C MET A 468 -15.24 -48.93 -39.62
N ARG A 469 -14.04 -48.77 -39.02
CA ARG A 469 -13.53 -49.62 -37.94
C ARG A 469 -13.93 -49.13 -36.54
N SER A 470 -14.58 -47.98 -36.41
CA SER A 470 -14.92 -47.40 -35.10
C SER A 470 -16.16 -48.07 -34.50
N ASP A 471 -16.02 -48.72 -33.35
CA ASP A 471 -17.14 -49.37 -32.64
C ASP A 471 -18.17 -48.38 -32.08
N GLU A 472 -17.76 -47.13 -31.84
CA GLU A 472 -18.64 -46.07 -31.35
C GLU A 472 -19.52 -45.45 -32.45
N MET A 473 -19.22 -45.73 -33.74
CA MET A 473 -19.95 -45.10 -34.84
C MET A 473 -21.35 -45.71 -35.04
N PRO A 474 -22.40 -44.87 -35.13
CA PRO A 474 -23.75 -45.35 -35.46
C PRO A 474 -23.77 -46.04 -36.83
N ASN A 475 -24.40 -47.22 -36.92
CA ASN A 475 -24.50 -47.96 -38.18
C ASN A 475 -25.22 -47.15 -39.29
N ALA A 476 -26.12 -46.23 -38.92
CA ALA A 476 -26.77 -45.34 -39.88
C ALA A 476 -25.77 -44.40 -40.59
N VAL A 477 -24.75 -43.90 -39.86
CA VAL A 477 -23.67 -43.09 -40.44
C VAL A 477 -22.82 -43.93 -41.39
N LEU A 478 -22.47 -45.16 -40.97
CA LEU A 478 -21.70 -46.07 -41.82
C LEU A 478 -22.45 -46.36 -43.13
N ALA A 479 -23.76 -46.62 -43.05
CA ALA A 479 -24.61 -46.85 -44.20
C ALA A 479 -24.67 -45.61 -45.13
N ALA A 480 -24.84 -44.41 -44.57
CA ALA A 480 -24.84 -43.17 -45.35
C ALA A 480 -23.53 -42.95 -46.12
N VAL A 481 -22.37 -43.23 -45.51
CA VAL A 481 -21.06 -43.17 -46.20
C VAL A 481 -20.97 -44.20 -47.33
N ILE A 482 -21.49 -45.41 -47.12
CA ILE A 482 -21.51 -46.46 -48.16
C ILE A 482 -22.42 -46.08 -49.32
N ASP A 483 -23.60 -45.53 -49.03
CA ASP A 483 -24.57 -45.13 -50.06
C ASP A 483 -24.01 -44.01 -50.95
N ARG A 484 -23.14 -43.15 -50.40
CA ARG A 484 -22.50 -42.01 -51.09
C ARG A 484 -21.06 -42.28 -51.52
N LEU A 485 -20.61 -43.55 -51.50
CA LEU A 485 -19.20 -43.91 -51.75
C LEU A 485 -18.66 -43.45 -53.12
N ASP A 486 -19.53 -43.32 -54.12
CA ASP A 486 -19.17 -42.86 -55.47
C ASP A 486 -18.83 -41.36 -55.52
N GLU A 487 -19.27 -40.56 -54.54
CA GLU A 487 -18.99 -39.12 -54.45
C GLU A 487 -17.56 -38.83 -53.97
N PHE A 488 -16.94 -39.73 -53.20
CA PHE A 488 -15.61 -39.55 -52.60
C PHE A 488 -14.43 -39.75 -53.57
N GLY A 489 -14.69 -40.13 -54.82
CA GLY A 489 -13.63 -40.36 -55.81
C GLY A 489 -12.68 -41.53 -55.45
N PRO A 490 -11.39 -41.45 -55.84
CA PRO A 490 -10.41 -42.46 -55.48
C PRO A 490 -10.17 -42.53 -53.97
N LEU A 491 -10.27 -43.73 -53.41
CA LEU A 491 -10.10 -43.97 -51.98
C LEU A 491 -8.72 -44.59 -51.69
N PRO A 492 -8.12 -44.29 -50.52
CA PRO A 492 -6.90 -44.97 -50.09
C PRO A 492 -7.17 -46.44 -49.74
N LEU A 493 -6.12 -47.27 -49.74
CA LEU A 493 -6.22 -48.69 -49.41
C LEU A 493 -6.87 -48.91 -48.03
N ASP A 494 -6.50 -48.09 -47.04
CA ASP A 494 -7.06 -48.18 -45.68
C ASP A 494 -8.60 -48.04 -45.65
N ALA A 495 -9.17 -47.17 -46.49
CA ALA A 495 -10.60 -47.02 -46.60
C ALA A 495 -11.27 -48.29 -47.14
N HIS A 496 -10.67 -48.93 -48.15
CA HIS A 496 -11.18 -50.20 -48.68
C HIS A 496 -11.12 -51.33 -47.64
N GLU A 497 -10.02 -51.43 -46.90
CA GLU A 497 -9.89 -52.40 -45.81
C GLU A 497 -10.90 -52.17 -44.68
N GLY A 498 -11.12 -50.91 -44.30
CA GLY A 498 -12.13 -50.53 -43.31
C GLY A 498 -13.54 -50.91 -43.76
N ILE A 499 -13.90 -50.64 -45.02
CA ILE A 499 -15.20 -51.01 -45.60
C ILE A 499 -15.37 -52.54 -45.61
N ALA A 500 -14.35 -53.29 -46.02
CA ALA A 500 -14.37 -54.75 -46.00
C ALA A 500 -14.56 -55.27 -44.56
N TRP A 501 -13.85 -54.70 -43.59
CA TRP A 501 -13.99 -55.02 -42.18
C TRP A 501 -15.42 -54.79 -41.69
N ALA A 502 -16.00 -53.61 -41.94
CA ALA A 502 -17.37 -53.28 -41.52
C ALA A 502 -18.41 -54.22 -42.15
N ALA A 503 -18.22 -54.63 -43.39
CA ALA A 503 -19.08 -55.60 -44.07
C ALA A 503 -18.97 -57.01 -43.45
N VAL A 504 -17.76 -57.46 -43.11
CA VAL A 504 -17.54 -58.75 -42.42
C VAL A 504 -18.18 -58.75 -41.03
N GLN A 505 -18.10 -57.63 -40.32
CA GLN A 505 -18.76 -57.42 -39.03
C GLN A 505 -20.29 -57.22 -39.15
N ARG A 506 -20.86 -57.26 -40.36
CA ARG A 506 -22.29 -57.05 -40.64
C ARG A 506 -22.83 -55.70 -40.18
N ARG A 507 -21.96 -54.69 -40.11
CA ARG A 507 -22.33 -53.32 -39.75
C ARG A 507 -22.84 -52.51 -40.95
N VAL A 508 -22.43 -52.90 -42.16
CA VAL A 508 -22.90 -52.34 -43.44
C VAL A 508 -23.22 -53.45 -44.44
N VAL A 509 -24.10 -53.15 -45.40
CA VAL A 509 -24.44 -54.05 -46.51
C VAL A 509 -23.90 -53.44 -47.80
N LEU A 510 -23.16 -54.22 -48.58
CA LEU A 510 -22.57 -53.78 -49.85
C LEU A 510 -23.35 -54.35 -51.04
N THR A 511 -23.58 -53.51 -52.04
CA THR A 511 -24.07 -53.95 -53.36
C THR A 511 -22.97 -54.70 -54.13
N SER A 512 -23.36 -55.49 -55.13
CA SER A 512 -22.39 -56.20 -55.99
C SER A 512 -21.42 -55.26 -56.72
N ALA A 513 -21.81 -53.99 -56.95
CA ALA A 513 -20.92 -52.98 -57.52
C ALA A 513 -19.87 -52.52 -56.49
N GLN A 514 -20.28 -52.19 -55.27
CA GLN A 514 -19.39 -51.78 -54.18
C GLN A 514 -18.42 -52.90 -53.77
N VAL A 515 -18.86 -54.16 -53.72
CA VAL A 515 -17.98 -55.31 -53.45
C VAL A 515 -16.86 -55.41 -54.48
N ARG A 516 -17.16 -55.24 -55.78
CA ARG A 516 -16.15 -55.26 -56.84
C ARG A 516 -15.15 -54.11 -56.70
N ARG A 517 -15.62 -52.91 -56.32
CA ARG A 517 -14.76 -51.74 -56.06
C ARG A 517 -13.78 -52.00 -54.90
N VAL A 518 -14.26 -52.58 -53.81
CA VAL A 518 -13.43 -52.93 -52.63
C VAL A 518 -12.41 -54.03 -52.96
N VAL A 519 -12.82 -55.09 -53.68
CA VAL A 519 -11.93 -56.21 -54.05
C VAL A 519 -10.88 -55.79 -55.09
N HIS A 520 -11.25 -54.96 -56.06
CA HIS A 520 -10.32 -54.52 -57.11
C HIS A 520 -9.18 -53.65 -56.53
N ALA A 521 -9.46 -52.83 -55.53
CA ALA A 521 -8.43 -52.05 -54.83
C ALA A 521 -7.45 -52.95 -54.04
N GLY A 522 -7.95 -53.98 -53.36
CA GLY A 522 -7.11 -54.97 -52.67
C GLY A 522 -6.26 -55.82 -53.63
N SER A 523 -6.74 -56.08 -54.85
CA SER A 523 -5.99 -56.85 -55.85
C SER A 523 -4.81 -56.11 -56.47
N LEU A 524 -4.86 -54.77 -56.54
CA LEU A 524 -3.75 -53.93 -57.04
C LEU A 524 -2.60 -53.81 -56.00
N SER A 525 -2.89 -54.01 -54.71
CA SER A 525 -1.89 -53.97 -53.63
C SER A 525 -1.05 -55.24 -53.50
N ASN A 526 -1.45 -56.35 -54.13
CA ASN A 526 -0.66 -57.59 -54.13
C ASN A 526 0.40 -57.64 -55.25
N TRP A 527 0.54 -56.57 -56.04
CA TRP A 527 1.45 -56.47 -57.19
C TRP A 527 2.35 -55.21 -57.19
N LEU A 528 2.32 -54.41 -56.12
CA LEU A 528 3.27 -53.34 -55.79
C LEU A 528 3.92 -53.68 -54.46
#